data_AF-A0A7C1MHK5-F1
#
_entry.id   AF-A0A7C1MHK5-F1
#
_cell.length_a   1.000
_cell.length_b   1.000
_cell.length_c   1.000
_cell.angle_alpha   90.00
_cell.angle_beta   90.00
_cell.angle_gamma   90.00
#
_symmetry.space_group_name_H-M   'P 1'
#
loop_
_entity.id
_entity.type
_entity.pdbx_description
1 polymer ?
#
loop_
_entity_poly.entity_id
_entity_poly.type
_entity_poly.pdbx_seq_one_letter_code
_entity_poly.pdbx_strand_id
1 'polypeptide(L)'
;MDWLNRIKLILAVLLAAGGVVAYYILVDYSDLLRVLTVVAAVVASLAVALWSEPGQAAWSFIRAADREVRKVVWPTRRETIQTTMIVVVMVVIVGFVLWLIDMGLVAALSKLTS
;
A
#
# COMPACT_ATOMS: atom_id res chain seq x y z
N MET A 1 -28.92 -6.26 15.57
CA MET A 1 -28.74 -6.57 17.02
C MET A 1 -27.34 -7.13 17.18
N ASP A 2 -26.35 -6.23 17.14
CA ASP A 2 -25.00 -6.48 16.61
C ASP A 2 -23.98 -6.89 17.68
N TRP A 3 -24.45 -7.21 18.89
CA TRP A 3 -23.60 -7.42 20.06
C TRP A 3 -22.72 -8.68 19.92
N LEU A 4 -23.25 -9.74 19.30
CA LEU A 4 -22.52 -10.99 19.09
C LEU A 4 -21.32 -10.81 18.14
N ASN A 5 -21.48 -9.98 17.10
CA ASN A 5 -20.39 -9.65 16.18
C ASN A 5 -19.32 -8.80 16.84
N ARG A 6 -19.72 -7.83 17.67
CA ARG A 6 -18.78 -7.02 18.46
C ARG A 6 -17.95 -7.90 19.38
N ILE A 7 -18.57 -8.89 20.03
CA ILE A 7 -17.85 -9.85 20.89
C ILE A 7 -16.82 -10.67 20.08
N LYS A 8 -17.20 -11.21 18.91
CA LYS A 8 -16.26 -11.96 18.05
C LYS A 8 -15.07 -11.11 17.59
N LEU A 9 -15.31 -9.84 17.25
CA LEU A 9 -14.24 -8.93 16.85
C LEU A 9 -13.35 -8.51 18.04
N ILE A 10 -13.94 -8.23 19.20
CA ILE A 10 -13.18 -7.94 20.43
C ILE A 10 -12.31 -9.15 20.79
N LEU A 11 -12.84 -10.38 20.67
CA LEU A 11 -12.09 -11.61 20.89
C LEU A 11 -10.93 -11.76 19.89
N ALA A 12 -11.14 -11.45 18.62
CA ALA A 12 -10.08 -11.46 17.61
C ALA A 12 -8.96 -10.45 17.94
N VAL A 13 -9.32 -9.24 18.39
CA VAL A 13 -8.36 -8.22 18.83
C VAL A 13 -7.61 -8.67 20.08
N LEU A 14 -8.29 -9.28 21.05
CA LEU A 14 -7.66 -9.83 22.25
C LEU A 14 -6.70 -10.99 21.92
N LEU A 15 -7.05 -11.85 20.96
CA LEU A 15 -6.14 -12.91 20.48
C LEU A 15 -4.88 -12.33 19.83
N ALA A 16 -5.03 -11.29 19.01
CA ALA A 16 -3.89 -10.61 18.40
C ALA A 16 -3.00 -9.94 19.46
N ALA A 17 -3.60 -9.22 20.41
CA ALA A 17 -2.88 -8.61 21.54
C ALA A 17 -2.20 -9.67 22.41
N GLY A 18 -2.86 -10.81 22.65
CA GLY A 18 -2.31 -11.96 23.36
C GLY A 18 -1.07 -12.53 22.67
N GLY A 19 -1.05 -12.57 21.33
CA GLY A 19 0.14 -12.94 20.55
C GLY A 19 1.32 -11.99 20.76
N VAL A 20 1.04 -10.68 20.80
CA VAL A 20 2.06 -9.65 21.09
C VAL A 20 2.58 -9.79 22.51
N VAL A 21 1.71 -10.04 23.49
CA VAL A 21 2.12 -10.29 24.87
C VAL A 21 2.95 -11.56 24.99
N ALA A 22 2.55 -12.64 24.30
CA ALA A 22 3.32 -13.89 24.26
C ALA A 22 4.72 -13.69 23.68
N TYR A 23 4.88 -12.80 22.70
CA TYR A 23 6.19 -12.44 22.14
C TYR A 23 7.14 -11.80 23.16
N TYR A 24 6.60 -11.00 24.10
CA TYR A 24 7.38 -10.38 25.17
C TYR A 24 7.70 -11.36 26.30
N ILE A 25 6.81 -12.30 26.61
CA ILE A 25 7.04 -13.32 27.65
C ILE A 25 8.08 -14.36 27.19
N LEU A 26 8.12 -14.70 25.89
CA LEU A 26 9.10 -15.64 25.32
C LEU A 26 10.47 -15.01 25.04
N VAL A 27 10.84 -13.91 25.71
CA VAL A 27 12.12 -13.20 25.49
C VAL A 27 13.33 -14.10 25.73
N ASP A 28 13.22 -15.06 26.65
CA ASP A 28 14.30 -15.97 27.04
C ASP A 28 14.45 -17.21 26.13
N TYR A 29 13.59 -17.34 25.11
CA TYR A 29 13.59 -18.47 24.17
C TYR A 29 14.15 -18.10 22.79
N SER A 30 14.37 -19.11 21.94
CA SER A 30 14.79 -18.94 20.55
C SER A 30 13.83 -18.05 19.74
N ASP A 31 14.40 -17.21 18.88
CA ASP A 31 13.66 -16.26 18.03
C ASP A 31 12.60 -16.94 17.15
N LEU A 32 12.85 -18.18 16.72
CA LEU A 32 11.92 -18.97 15.93
C LEU A 32 10.59 -19.23 16.68
N LEU A 33 10.65 -19.54 17.98
CA LEU A 33 9.45 -19.79 18.78
C LEU A 33 8.64 -18.51 18.99
N ARG A 34 9.31 -17.36 19.13
CA ARG A 34 8.66 -16.05 19.28
C ARG A 34 7.90 -15.66 18.03
N VAL A 35 8.50 -15.86 16.86
CA VAL A 35 7.81 -15.59 15.58
C VAL A 35 6.64 -16.55 15.39
N LEU A 36 6.81 -17.83 15.72
CA LEU A 36 5.77 -18.83 15.56
C LEU A 36 4.50 -18.52 16.39
N THR A 37 4.66 -18.07 17.64
CA THR A 37 3.52 -17.71 18.49
C THR A 37 2.76 -16.50 17.97
N VAL A 38 3.47 -15.49 17.46
CA VAL A 38 2.84 -14.32 16.83
C VAL A 38 2.11 -14.72 15.56
N VAL A 39 2.73 -15.52 14.70
CA VAL A 39 2.10 -16.02 13.46
C VAL A 39 0.85 -16.82 13.79
N ALA A 40 0.92 -17.75 14.76
CA ALA A 40 -0.23 -18.53 15.19
C ALA A 40 -1.37 -17.65 15.74
N ALA A 41 -1.04 -16.64 16.55
CA ALA A 41 -2.03 -15.70 17.09
C ALA A 41 -2.69 -14.84 16.00
N VAL A 42 -1.91 -14.37 15.01
CA VAL A 42 -2.43 -13.62 13.86
C VAL A 42 -3.36 -14.50 13.02
N VAL A 43 -2.97 -15.74 12.73
CA VAL A 43 -3.81 -16.68 11.98
C VAL A 43 -5.11 -16.96 12.73
N ALA A 44 -5.05 -17.21 14.03
CA ALA A 44 -6.24 -17.44 14.85
C ALA A 44 -7.16 -16.20 14.91
N SER A 45 -6.58 -15.01 15.10
CA SER A 45 -7.31 -13.74 15.09
C SER A 45 -8.03 -13.50 13.76
N LEU A 46 -7.33 -13.69 12.64
CA LEU A 46 -7.89 -13.56 11.30
C LEU A 46 -9.00 -14.59 11.03
N ALA A 47 -8.83 -15.85 11.46
CA ALA A 47 -9.86 -16.87 11.30
C ALA A 47 -11.16 -16.48 12.04
N VAL A 48 -11.04 -16.00 13.28
CA VAL A 48 -12.18 -15.53 14.07
C VAL A 48 -12.81 -14.28 13.43
N ALA A 49 -12.00 -13.35 12.93
CA ALA A 49 -12.48 -12.14 12.27
C ALA A 49 -13.22 -12.46 10.94
N LEU A 50 -12.72 -13.39 10.13
CA LEU A 50 -13.34 -13.78 8.86
C LEU A 50 -14.66 -14.54 9.05
N TRP A 51 -14.83 -15.29 10.13
CA TRP A 51 -16.10 -15.93 10.47
C TRP A 51 -17.16 -14.96 10.99
N SER A 52 -16.79 -13.73 11.38
CA SER A 52 -17.75 -12.70 11.78
C SER A 52 -18.55 -12.17 10.57
N GLU A 53 -19.80 -11.73 10.79
CA GLU A 53 -20.62 -11.13 9.72
C GLU A 53 -19.92 -9.98 8.96
N PRO A 54 -19.24 -9.01 9.60
CA PRO A 54 -18.49 -7.99 8.87
C PRO A 54 -17.29 -8.57 8.11
N GLY A 55 -16.65 -9.63 8.60
CA GLY A 55 -15.58 -10.33 7.89
C GLY A 55 -16.08 -11.03 6.61
N GLN A 56 -17.22 -11.71 6.69
CA GLN A 56 -17.85 -12.33 5.53
C GLN A 56 -18.33 -11.30 4.51
N ALA A 57 -18.84 -10.15 4.97
CA ALA A 57 -19.18 -9.02 4.12
C ALA A 57 -17.95 -8.46 3.41
N ALA A 58 -16.84 -8.21 4.11
CA ALA A 58 -15.60 -7.76 3.48
C ALA A 58 -15.10 -8.77 2.43
N TRP A 59 -15.19 -10.06 2.73
CA TRP A 59 -14.82 -11.13 1.79
C TRP A 59 -15.73 -11.21 0.56
N SER A 60 -17.02 -10.93 0.70
CA SER A 60 -17.94 -10.85 -0.44
C SER A 60 -17.71 -9.58 -1.27
N PHE A 61 -17.37 -8.45 -0.62
CA PHE A 61 -16.96 -7.21 -1.29
C PHE A 61 -15.69 -7.39 -2.13
N ILE A 62 -14.65 -8.06 -1.60
CA ILE A 62 -13.42 -8.35 -2.37
C ILE A 62 -13.73 -9.19 -3.61
N ARG A 63 -14.56 -10.23 -3.45
CA ARG A 63 -15.01 -11.06 -4.58
C ARG A 63 -15.85 -10.28 -5.60
N ALA A 64 -16.64 -9.32 -5.15
CA ALA A 64 -17.38 -8.41 -6.02
C ALA A 64 -16.45 -7.42 -6.74
N ALA A 65 -15.43 -6.92 -6.06
CA ALA A 65 -14.43 -6.01 -6.61
C ALA A 65 -13.60 -6.67 -7.72
N ASP A 66 -13.22 -7.95 -7.59
CA ASP A 66 -12.54 -8.68 -8.67
C ASP A 66 -13.36 -8.70 -9.97
N ARG A 67 -14.69 -8.86 -9.85
CA ARG A 67 -15.59 -8.81 -11.02
C ARG A 67 -15.63 -7.42 -11.67
N GLU A 68 -15.45 -6.35 -10.90
CA GLU A 68 -15.45 -4.98 -11.40
C GLU A 68 -14.10 -4.60 -12.01
N VAL A 69 -12.99 -5.01 -11.39
CA VAL A 69 -11.64 -4.83 -11.93
C VAL A 69 -11.49 -5.52 -13.29
N ARG A 70 -12.16 -6.66 -13.50
CA ARG A 70 -12.22 -7.33 -14.81
C ARG A 70 -12.98 -6.55 -15.88
N LYS A 71 -13.87 -5.62 -15.51
CA LYS A 71 -14.56 -4.73 -16.46
C LYS A 71 -13.73 -3.50 -16.81
N VAL A 72 -12.67 -3.22 -16.05
CA VAL A 72 -11.74 -2.14 -16.38
C VAL A 72 -11.03 -2.55 -17.67
N VAL A 73 -11.35 -1.86 -18.74
CA VAL A 73 -10.62 -1.95 -20.00
C VAL A 73 -9.27 -1.29 -19.76
N TRP A 74 -8.26 -2.09 -19.40
CA TRP A 74 -6.91 -1.59 -19.26
C TRP A 74 -6.41 -1.10 -20.62
N PRO A 75 -5.82 0.11 -20.66
CA PRO A 75 -5.34 0.68 -21.91
C PRO A 75 -4.31 -0.24 -22.54
N THR A 76 -4.33 -0.31 -23.87
CA THR A 76 -3.38 -1.15 -24.60
C THR A 76 -1.98 -0.55 -24.48
N ARG A 77 -0.92 -1.38 -24.56
CA ARG A 77 0.48 -0.90 -24.49
C ARG A 77 0.77 0.26 -25.46
N ARG A 78 0.08 0.30 -26.60
CA ARG A 78 0.22 1.36 -27.62
C ARG A 78 -0.32 2.70 -27.13
N GLU A 79 -1.48 2.74 -26.48
CA GLU A 79 -2.09 3.98 -25.94
C GLU A 79 -1.24 4.55 -24.79
N THR A 80 -0.74 3.69 -23.91
CA THR A 80 0.14 4.09 -22.81
C THR A 80 1.43 4.71 -23.34
N ILE A 81 2.09 4.05 -24.30
CA ILE A 81 3.33 4.56 -24.89
C ILE A 81 3.09 5.88 -25.64
N GLN A 82 1.98 6.02 -26.37
CA GLN A 82 1.65 7.26 -27.06
C GLN A 82 1.52 8.43 -26.08
N THR A 83 0.79 8.23 -24.98
CA THR A 83 0.62 9.26 -23.96
C THR A 83 1.94 9.60 -23.26
N THR A 84 2.73 8.58 -22.90
CA THR A 84 4.05 8.79 -22.30
C THR A 84 5.00 9.53 -23.24
N MET A 85 4.98 9.21 -24.53
CA MET A 85 5.86 9.85 -25.52
C MET A 85 5.55 11.34 -25.70
N ILE A 86 4.26 11.71 -25.70
CA ILE A 86 3.83 13.12 -25.71
C ILE A 86 4.40 13.85 -24.49
N VAL A 87 4.28 13.26 -23.29
CA VAL A 87 4.81 13.85 -22.05
C VAL A 87 6.34 13.97 -22.11
N VAL A 88 7.05 12.96 -22.59
CA VAL A 88 8.52 12.99 -22.75
C VAL A 88 8.95 14.12 -23.67
N VAL A 89 8.31 14.26 -24.84
CA VAL A 89 8.61 15.34 -25.78
C VAL A 89 8.37 16.71 -25.14
N MET A 90 7.26 16.87 -24.42
CA MET A 90 6.95 18.11 -23.71
C MET A 90 8.01 18.46 -22.66
N VAL A 91 8.44 17.49 -21.84
CA VAL A 91 9.48 17.69 -20.81
C VAL A 91 10.82 18.04 -21.44
N VAL A 92 11.18 17.41 -22.56
CA VAL A 92 12.43 17.72 -23.30
C VAL A 92 12.42 19.15 -23.82
N ILE A 93 11.31 19.61 -24.41
CA ILE A 93 11.19 20.99 -24.92
C ILE A 93 11.32 22.00 -23.77
N VAL A 94 10.57 21.79 -22.68
CA VAL A 94 10.63 22.69 -21.51
C VAL A 94 12.03 22.70 -20.89
N GLY A 95 12.65 21.54 -20.73
CA GLY A 95 14.02 21.43 -20.21
C GLY A 95 15.04 22.14 -21.09
N PHE A 96 14.90 22.05 -22.41
CA PHE A 96 15.77 22.75 -23.36
C PHE A 96 15.61 24.27 -23.29
N VAL A 97 14.36 24.77 -23.18
CA VAL A 97 14.10 26.21 -23.02
C VAL A 97 14.69 26.75 -21.73
N LEU A 98 14.49 26.04 -20.61
CA LEU A 98 15.07 26.42 -19.32
C LEU A 98 16.59 26.45 -19.38
N TRP A 99 17.21 25.43 -19.98
CA TRP A 99 18.66 25.37 -20.16
C TRP A 99 19.22 26.56 -20.95
N LEU A 100 18.53 27.00 -22.01
CA LEU A 100 18.93 28.20 -22.76
C LEU A 100 18.85 29.48 -21.91
N ILE A 101 17.79 29.61 -21.11
CA ILE A 101 17.62 30.76 -20.20
C ILE A 101 18.72 30.77 -19.14
N ASP A 102 19.02 29.63 -18.53
CA ASP A 102 20.10 29.49 -17.55
C ASP A 102 21.45 29.90 -18.13
N MET A 103 21.75 29.47 -19.36
CA MET A 103 22.99 29.86 -20.04
C MET A 103 23.06 31.37 -20.28
N GLY A 104 21.94 32.00 -20.65
CA GLY A 104 21.83 33.45 -20.81
C GLY A 104 21.99 34.21 -19.49
N LEU A 105 21.35 33.73 -18.43
CA LEU A 105 21.46 34.30 -17.08
C LEU A 105 22.89 34.24 -16.55
N VAL A 106 23.57 33.10 -16.70
CA VAL A 106 24.97 32.93 -16.28
C VAL A 106 25.89 33.88 -17.05
N ALA A 107 25.69 34.02 -18.36
CA ALA A 107 26.48 34.95 -19.18
C ALA A 107 26.23 36.42 -18.83
N ALA A 108 25.02 36.78 -18.40
CA ALA A 108 24.71 38.13 -17.93
C ALA A 108 25.33 38.41 -16.55
N LEU A 109 25.28 37.45 -15.63
CA LEU A 109 25.86 37.56 -14.30
C LEU A 109 27.39 37.69 -14.34
N SER A 110 28.07 36.92 -15.21
CA SER A 110 29.53 37.00 -15.34
C SER A 110 30.00 38.38 -15.82
N LYS A 111 29.20 39.07 -16.66
CA LYS A 111 29.48 40.44 -17.11
C LYS A 111 29.24 41.53 -16.06
N LEU A 112 28.48 41.24 -15.00
CA LEU A 112 28.20 42.19 -13.91
C LEU A 112 29.17 42.02 -12.72
N THR A 113 29.78 40.84 -12.58
CA THR A 113 30.77 40.51 -11.53
C THR A 113 32.22 40.72 -11.97
N SER A 114 32.47 40.90 -13.27
CA SER A 114 33.77 41.34 -13.82
C SER A 114 33.75 42.81 -14.18
#